data_AF-A0A8C0GET9-F1
#
_entry.id   AF-A0A8C0GET9-F1
#
_cell.length_a   1.000
_cell.length_b   1.000
_cell.length_c   1.000
_cell.angle_alpha   90.00
_cell.angle_beta   90.00
_cell.angle_gamma   90.00
#
_symmetry.space_group_name_H-M   'P 1'
#
loop_
_entity.id
_entity.type
_entity.pdbx_description
1 polymer ?
#
loop_
_entity_poly.entity_id
_entity_poly.type
_entity_poly.pdbx_seq_one_letter_code
_entity_poly.pdbx_strand_id
1 'polypeptide(L)'
;MNRQTFFASSTIGRKGFSSASDACGLSGHRTCVASVGPPVERCKVGGYSSRSVCHPGGSTRIADAGCHGGYGYGGTAWGSVGYGSSGGFSSRVGLCGPRGYGTFGGYADCRSDGIQGVSVNESLLKPLCVGVDPQEHEAREHEREQMKTLNNQFACFIDKVRHLEQQNKVLETKWNLLQQCVPPAPRKNLEQCFENYICSLRKQLEGLLSDKEQLTCEESVSRKLVDEFKCKYEEEISRRTAAETEFVVLKKVRNSDFMQLQERAQMDGRFCDTAVVVKMDNSRDLDTDCIIKNVEGWYKEIAQRSKEEVDVLYQTRFEELQDKRGRFCEDLERNKHEIAELTRLIQKLQCETDHVKKQIACLQTAICDAEQRGDCALKDARGKHMELQNALQKAKDELACMLRDYQALLNVKLALDIEITTYKKLLEGEESRWVQNTIKLDNGTISK
;
A
#
# COMPACT_ATOMS: atom_id res chain seq x y z
N MET A 1 -43.32 -21.40 -69.97
CA MET A 1 -42.08 -21.32 -70.78
C MET A 1 -40.95 -21.94 -69.99
N ASN A 2 -40.33 -22.96 -70.59
CA ASN A 2 -39.23 -23.75 -70.04
C ASN A 2 -37.98 -22.92 -69.72
N ARG A 3 -37.26 -23.27 -68.65
CA ARG A 3 -35.90 -23.86 -68.75
C ARG A 3 -35.40 -24.36 -67.40
N GLN A 4 -35.07 -25.65 -67.40
CA GLN A 4 -34.24 -26.39 -66.44
C GLN A 4 -32.78 -25.89 -66.49
N THR A 5 -32.00 -26.03 -65.41
CA THR A 5 -30.98 -27.11 -65.24
C THR A 5 -30.09 -26.91 -64.00
N PHE A 6 -30.04 -27.97 -63.16
CA PHE A 6 -28.93 -28.63 -62.42
C PHE A 6 -27.83 -27.84 -61.68
N PHE A 7 -27.49 -28.27 -60.45
CA PHE A 7 -26.27 -29.08 -60.16
C PHE A 7 -26.35 -29.79 -58.80
N ALA A 8 -25.73 -30.98 -58.76
CA ALA A 8 -25.72 -31.96 -57.68
C ALA A 8 -24.60 -31.71 -56.65
N SER A 9 -24.71 -32.32 -55.46
CA SER A 9 -23.59 -32.54 -54.56
C SER A 9 -23.53 -34.00 -54.13
N SER A 10 -22.34 -34.56 -54.36
CA SER A 10 -21.91 -35.94 -54.09
C SER A 10 -21.41 -36.06 -52.65
N THR A 11 -21.84 -37.13 -51.97
CA THR A 11 -21.32 -37.60 -50.68
C THR A 11 -20.33 -38.73 -50.92
N ILE A 12 -19.07 -38.52 -50.53
CA ILE A 12 -18.03 -39.55 -50.43
C ILE A 12 -17.59 -39.59 -48.97
N GLY A 13 -17.56 -40.80 -48.40
CA GLY A 13 -17.30 -41.03 -46.98
C GLY A 13 -15.94 -41.63 -46.64
N ARG A 14 -15.93 -42.20 -45.42
CA ARG A 14 -15.08 -43.25 -44.82
C ARG A 14 -13.85 -42.89 -43.96
N LYS A 15 -13.86 -43.56 -42.78
CA LYS A 15 -12.78 -44.12 -41.93
C LYS A 15 -12.02 -43.12 -41.06
N GLY A 16 -11.80 -43.31 -39.75
CA GLY A 16 -11.85 -44.51 -38.90
C GLY A 16 -10.45 -45.06 -38.65
N PHE A 17 -9.89 -44.81 -37.45
CA PHE A 17 -8.74 -45.51 -36.87
C PHE A 17 -8.97 -45.70 -35.36
N SER A 18 -8.65 -46.90 -34.88
CA SER A 18 -8.71 -47.37 -33.48
C SER A 18 -7.31 -47.72 -32.97
N SER A 19 -7.23 -47.93 -31.64
CA SER A 19 -6.18 -48.63 -30.83
C SER A 19 -5.33 -47.67 -29.98
N ALA A 20 -4.98 -47.95 -28.72
CA ALA A 20 -5.23 -49.08 -27.83
C ALA A 20 -4.93 -48.68 -26.36
N SER A 21 -5.59 -49.40 -25.44
CA SER A 21 -5.23 -49.86 -24.08
C SER A 21 -4.06 -49.23 -23.30
N ASP A 22 -4.32 -48.95 -22.02
CA ASP A 22 -3.60 -49.65 -20.95
C ASP A 22 -4.48 -49.86 -19.70
N ALA A 23 -4.20 -50.96 -18.99
CA ALA A 23 -5.00 -51.53 -17.92
C ALA A 23 -4.28 -51.47 -16.56
N CYS A 24 -5.06 -51.75 -15.49
CA CYS A 24 -4.66 -52.20 -14.15
C CYS A 24 -4.74 -51.17 -13.01
N GLY A 25 -5.45 -51.55 -11.92
CA GLY A 25 -5.27 -50.94 -10.60
C GLY A 25 -6.50 -51.04 -9.68
N LEU A 26 -6.52 -52.06 -8.83
CA LEU A 26 -7.58 -52.46 -7.91
C LEU A 26 -7.75 -51.57 -6.66
N SER A 27 -8.90 -51.79 -5.97
CA SER A 27 -9.22 -51.50 -4.56
C SER A 27 -9.70 -50.08 -4.21
N GLY A 28 -10.74 -49.85 -3.40
CA GLY A 28 -11.56 -50.74 -2.58
C GLY A 28 -12.73 -49.97 -1.96
N HIS A 29 -13.78 -50.71 -1.63
CA HIS A 29 -15.04 -50.34 -0.97
C HIS A 29 -15.01 -49.22 0.07
N ARG A 30 -16.08 -48.40 0.11
CA ARG A 30 -17.21 -48.60 1.05
C ARG A 30 -18.42 -47.73 0.70
N THR A 31 -19.53 -48.42 0.53
CA THR A 31 -20.90 -47.91 0.46
C THR A 31 -21.44 -47.64 1.87
N CYS A 32 -22.22 -46.57 2.03
CA CYS A 32 -23.41 -46.58 2.87
C CYS A 32 -24.46 -45.63 2.28
N VAL A 33 -25.62 -46.21 2.00
CA VAL A 33 -26.83 -45.58 1.44
C VAL A 33 -27.83 -45.41 2.58
N ALA A 34 -28.47 -44.25 2.67
CA ALA A 34 -29.86 -44.06 3.11
C ALA A 34 -30.23 -42.61 2.77
N SER A 35 -30.95 -42.34 1.69
CA SER A 35 -32.40 -42.47 1.50
C SER A 35 -33.15 -41.16 1.74
N VAL A 36 -33.81 -40.77 0.66
CA VAL A 36 -34.59 -39.58 0.31
C VAL A 36 -35.86 -39.41 1.14
N GLY A 37 -36.26 -38.15 1.36
CA GLY A 37 -37.66 -37.76 1.66
C GLY A 37 -37.83 -36.26 1.97
N PRO A 38 -38.49 -35.45 1.10
CA PRO A 38 -38.75 -34.02 1.30
C PRO A 38 -40.25 -33.74 1.62
N PRO A 39 -40.80 -32.51 1.48
CA PRO A 39 -40.71 -31.36 2.39
C PRO A 39 -42.10 -30.91 2.90
N VAL A 40 -42.17 -30.06 3.94
CA VAL A 40 -43.37 -29.24 4.20
C VAL A 40 -43.00 -27.81 4.55
N GLU A 41 -43.52 -26.93 3.71
CA GLU A 41 -43.53 -25.49 3.73
C GLU A 41 -44.52 -24.95 4.77
N ARG A 42 -44.12 -23.96 5.57
CA ARG A 42 -45.08 -22.95 6.07
C ARG A 42 -44.40 -21.66 6.52
N CYS A 43 -44.65 -20.61 5.75
CA CYS A 43 -44.52 -19.22 6.15
C CYS A 43 -45.29 -18.93 7.45
N LYS A 44 -44.73 -18.11 8.34
CA LYS A 44 -45.48 -17.04 9.02
C LYS A 44 -44.57 -15.93 9.54
N VAL A 45 -45.12 -14.74 9.34
CA VAL A 45 -44.68 -13.38 9.62
C VAL A 45 -44.63 -13.07 11.13
N GLY A 46 -43.68 -12.21 11.50
CA GLY A 46 -43.94 -11.08 12.40
C GLY A 46 -43.43 -11.18 13.84
N GLY A 47 -42.85 -10.09 14.32
CA GLY A 47 -42.91 -9.74 15.75
C GLY A 47 -41.59 -9.27 16.36
N TYR A 48 -41.39 -7.96 16.34
CA TYR A 48 -40.45 -7.20 17.18
C TYR A 48 -40.60 -7.54 18.67
N SER A 49 -39.50 -7.56 19.43
CA SER A 49 -39.53 -7.01 20.79
C SER A 49 -38.14 -6.72 21.34
N SER A 50 -37.93 -5.43 21.59
CA SER A 50 -36.82 -4.85 22.35
C SER A 50 -36.91 -5.23 23.82
N ARG A 51 -35.77 -5.50 24.46
CA ARG A 51 -35.62 -5.33 25.91
C ARG A 51 -34.27 -4.69 26.23
N SER A 52 -34.37 -3.43 26.66
CA SER A 52 -33.34 -2.64 27.31
C SER A 52 -33.35 -2.90 28.83
N VAL A 53 -32.39 -2.24 29.52
CA VAL A 53 -32.29 -2.00 30.98
C VAL A 53 -31.60 -3.17 31.72
N CYS A 54 -30.53 -3.04 32.51
CA CYS A 54 -29.84 -1.91 33.18
C CYS A 54 -28.44 -2.36 33.68
N HIS A 55 -27.52 -1.39 33.76
CA HIS A 55 -26.32 -1.37 34.63
C HIS A 55 -26.77 -1.12 36.10
N PRO A 56 -25.99 -1.43 37.18
CA PRO A 56 -24.67 -0.82 37.39
C PRO A 56 -23.64 -1.58 38.27
N GLY A 57 -22.38 -1.14 38.14
CA GLY A 57 -21.44 -1.03 39.27
C GLY A 57 -20.52 -2.22 39.51
N GLY A 58 -19.22 -2.01 39.26
CA GLY A 58 -18.18 -2.95 39.71
C GLY A 58 -16.81 -2.65 39.13
N SER A 59 -16.10 -1.69 39.72
CA SER A 59 -14.64 -1.56 39.54
C SER A 59 -13.95 -2.69 40.27
N THR A 60 -13.32 -3.64 39.58
CA THR A 60 -12.18 -4.37 40.15
C THR A 60 -11.21 -4.81 39.05
N ARG A 61 -9.95 -4.61 39.37
CA ARG A 61 -8.72 -4.86 38.62
C ARG A 61 -8.62 -6.35 38.24
N ILE A 62 -8.18 -6.64 37.02
CA ILE A 62 -7.77 -8.01 36.63
C ILE A 62 -6.28 -7.97 36.30
N ALA A 63 -5.58 -8.87 36.96
CA ALA A 63 -4.15 -9.08 36.89
C ALA A 63 -3.72 -9.62 35.52
N ASP A 64 -2.55 -9.14 35.09
CA ASP A 64 -1.82 -9.59 33.93
C ASP A 64 -1.24 -10.98 34.21
N ALA A 65 -1.68 -11.98 33.43
CA ALA A 65 -1.15 -13.33 33.46
C ALA A 65 -0.41 -13.57 32.13
N GLY A 66 0.85 -13.14 32.10
CA GLY A 66 1.78 -13.45 31.03
C GLY A 66 2.11 -14.94 31.01
N CYS A 67 1.60 -15.65 30.00
CA CYS A 67 2.03 -17.00 29.66
C CYS A 67 2.71 -16.92 28.28
N HIS A 68 4.03 -16.93 28.26
CA HIS A 68 4.83 -17.19 27.05
C HIS A 68 5.53 -18.53 27.23
N GLY A 69 4.91 -19.55 26.62
CA GLY A 69 5.55 -20.83 26.34
C GLY A 69 6.40 -20.71 25.09
N GLY A 70 7.69 -21.01 25.22
CA GLY A 70 8.65 -21.06 24.12
C GLY A 70 8.71 -22.42 23.43
N TYR A 71 9.13 -22.37 22.16
CA TYR A 71 9.87 -23.35 21.37
C TYR A 71 10.58 -22.50 20.28
N GLY A 72 11.88 -22.58 19.98
CA GLY A 72 12.91 -23.55 20.32
C GLY A 72 13.56 -24.13 19.06
N TYR A 73 14.53 -23.40 18.46
CA TYR A 73 15.63 -23.86 17.57
C TYR A 73 16.67 -22.70 17.66
N GLY A 74 17.90 -22.78 18.18
CA GLY A 74 18.93 -23.84 18.20
C GLY A 74 19.63 -23.89 16.84
N GLY A 75 20.90 -23.53 16.61
CA GLY A 75 22.07 -23.06 17.37
C GLY A 75 23.22 -22.95 16.35
N THR A 76 24.14 -21.98 16.44
CA THR A 76 25.59 -22.12 16.76
C THR A 76 26.12 -20.69 17.01
N ALA A 77 26.62 -20.28 18.19
CA ALA A 77 27.94 -20.54 18.81
C ALA A 77 29.09 -20.23 17.82
N TRP A 78 30.14 -19.43 18.05
CA TRP A 78 31.04 -19.10 19.18
C TRP A 78 31.62 -17.69 18.88
N GLY A 79 32.15 -16.82 19.74
CA GLY A 79 32.52 -16.82 21.15
C GLY A 79 32.99 -15.39 21.52
N SER A 80 33.03 -15.08 22.81
CA SER A 80 33.39 -13.78 23.40
C SER A 80 34.86 -13.67 23.82
N VAL A 81 35.23 -12.45 24.25
CA VAL A 81 36.41 -12.04 25.06
C VAL A 81 37.67 -11.78 24.21
N GLY A 82 38.51 -10.76 24.39
CA GLY A 82 38.66 -9.64 25.33
C GLY A 82 40.11 -9.12 25.23
N TYR A 83 40.34 -7.83 25.55
CA TYR A 83 41.59 -7.13 25.90
C TYR A 83 42.92 -7.37 25.16
N GLY A 84 43.63 -6.28 24.80
CA GLY A 84 45.10 -6.25 24.81
C GLY A 84 45.78 -5.38 23.74
N SER A 85 46.60 -4.44 24.20
CA SER A 85 47.47 -3.50 23.47
C SER A 85 48.41 -4.08 22.40
N SER A 86 48.63 -3.34 21.30
CA SER A 86 49.95 -3.04 20.72
C SER A 86 49.77 -2.22 19.44
N GLY A 87 50.55 -1.15 19.28
CA GLY A 87 50.34 -0.14 18.25
C GLY A 87 51.02 -0.39 16.90
N GLY A 88 51.01 0.68 16.09
CA GLY A 88 52.13 1.02 15.21
C GLY A 88 51.92 0.90 13.71
N PHE A 89 51.69 2.06 13.08
CA PHE A 89 52.25 2.54 11.80
C PHE A 89 51.91 1.82 10.47
N SER A 90 51.50 2.61 9.46
CA SER A 90 52.50 3.08 8.49
C SER A 90 51.99 4.16 7.52
N SER A 91 52.61 5.33 7.60
CA SER A 91 52.85 6.22 6.46
C SER A 91 53.89 5.60 5.51
N ARG A 92 53.76 5.90 4.23
CA ARG A 92 54.85 5.96 3.22
C ARG A 92 54.48 7.13 2.29
N VAL A 93 55.40 7.98 1.81
CA VAL A 93 56.63 7.65 1.08
C VAL A 93 57.66 8.78 1.17
N GLY A 94 58.93 8.36 1.25
CA GLY A 94 60.11 9.04 0.70
C GLY A 94 61.31 8.96 1.65
N LEU A 95 62.52 8.49 1.30
CA LEU A 95 63.07 7.71 0.20
C LEU A 95 64.48 7.25 0.67
N CYS A 96 64.96 6.10 0.22
CA CYS A 96 66.37 5.64 0.18
C CYS A 96 67.16 5.26 1.48
N GLY A 97 67.05 3.97 1.86
CA GLY A 97 68.09 2.91 1.96
C GLY A 97 69.50 3.12 2.59
N PRO A 98 69.96 2.17 3.46
CA PRO A 98 71.35 2.05 3.91
C PRO A 98 72.07 0.78 3.41
N ARG A 99 73.38 0.89 3.15
CA ARG A 99 74.42 -0.17 3.05
C ARG A 99 75.75 0.60 3.11
N GLY A 100 76.80 0.31 3.86
CA GLY A 100 77.30 -0.76 4.72
C GLY A 100 78.83 -0.51 4.83
N TYR A 101 79.50 -1.04 5.88
CA TYR A 101 80.96 -0.96 6.12
C TYR A 101 81.49 0.47 6.41
N GLY A 102 82.48 0.76 7.25
CA GLY A 102 83.48 -0.01 7.97
C GLY A 102 84.70 0.92 8.14
N THR A 103 85.15 1.10 9.40
CA THR A 103 86.55 1.22 9.83
C THR A 103 87.39 2.49 9.54
N PHE A 104 88.18 2.87 10.57
CA PHE A 104 89.31 3.82 10.69
C PHE A 104 88.94 5.31 10.61
N GLY A 105 89.37 6.22 11.50
CA GLY A 105 90.52 6.39 12.40
C GLY A 105 90.83 7.92 12.35
N GLY A 106 91.33 8.66 13.33
CA GLY A 106 91.79 8.47 14.69
C GLY A 106 92.14 9.86 15.28
N TYR A 107 92.48 9.90 16.58
CA TYR A 107 93.17 10.97 17.34
C TYR A 107 92.49 12.38 17.38
N ALA A 108 92.53 13.17 18.45
CA ALA A 108 93.43 13.22 19.60
C ALA A 108 92.73 13.76 20.87
N ASP A 109 93.40 13.43 21.96
CA ASP A 109 93.23 13.71 23.39
C ASP A 109 93.27 15.21 23.77
N CYS A 110 92.59 15.59 24.87
CA CYS A 110 93.19 16.30 26.01
C CYS A 110 92.17 16.69 27.09
N ARG A 111 92.64 16.58 28.33
CA ARG A 111 91.97 16.70 29.63
C ARG A 111 91.94 18.14 30.19
N SER A 112 91.11 18.31 31.23
CA SER A 112 91.29 19.17 32.43
C SER A 112 91.28 20.70 32.24
N ASP A 113 90.37 21.41 32.91
CA ASP A 113 90.63 22.02 34.23
C ASP A 113 89.46 22.93 34.66
N GLY A 114 89.20 22.94 35.97
CA GLY A 114 88.22 23.83 36.60
C GLY A 114 88.73 25.27 36.74
N ILE A 115 87.82 26.24 36.68
CA ILE A 115 88.07 27.63 37.09
C ILE A 115 86.85 28.19 37.85
N GLN A 116 87.02 28.26 39.17
CA GLN A 116 86.79 29.38 40.10
C GLN A 116 85.49 30.23 39.99
N GLY A 117 84.68 30.18 41.06
CA GLY A 117 83.51 31.04 41.27
C GLY A 117 83.86 32.52 41.40
N VAL A 118 83.12 33.36 40.69
CA VAL A 118 83.21 34.82 40.74
C VAL A 118 82.33 35.33 41.88
N SER A 119 82.94 35.88 42.91
CA SER A 119 82.27 36.60 43.99
C SER A 119 81.69 37.92 43.47
N VAL A 120 80.36 38.06 43.47
CA VAL A 120 79.68 39.32 43.18
C VAL A 120 79.81 40.25 44.39
N ASN A 121 80.38 41.43 44.19
CA ASN A 121 80.51 42.46 45.23
C ASN A 121 79.12 43.08 45.51
N GLU A 122 78.48 42.74 46.63
CA GLU A 122 77.16 43.25 47.04
C GLU A 122 77.12 44.79 47.25
N SER A 123 78.29 45.44 47.30
CA SER A 123 78.45 46.89 47.42
C SER A 123 78.10 47.68 46.14
N LEU A 124 77.97 47.02 44.98
CA LEU A 124 77.68 47.63 43.68
C LEU A 124 76.22 47.43 43.21
N LEU A 125 75.37 46.84 44.06
CA LEU A 125 73.93 46.65 43.83
C LEU A 125 73.07 47.70 44.56
N LYS A 126 73.60 48.90 44.79
CA LYS A 126 72.79 50.07 45.16
C LYS A 126 72.50 50.86 43.89
N PRO A 127 71.23 51.09 43.52
CA PRO A 127 70.91 51.91 42.36
C PRO A 127 71.59 53.28 42.50
N LEU A 128 72.43 53.63 41.54
CA LEU A 128 72.94 54.99 41.38
C LEU A 128 71.73 55.88 41.06
N CYS A 129 71.24 56.64 42.04
CA CYS A 129 70.31 57.75 41.80
C CYS A 129 71.06 58.86 41.07
N VAL A 130 71.28 58.67 39.76
CA VAL A 130 71.60 59.78 38.88
C VAL A 130 70.37 60.68 38.91
N GLY A 131 70.54 61.96 39.26
CA GLY A 131 69.47 62.93 39.43
C GLY A 131 68.69 63.16 38.14
N VAL A 132 67.80 62.24 37.81
CA VAL A 132 66.66 62.47 36.94
C VAL A 132 65.64 63.17 37.81
N ASP A 133 65.19 64.33 37.37
CA ASP A 133 64.18 65.13 38.05
C ASP A 133 63.00 64.21 38.48
N PRO A 134 62.61 64.17 39.76
CA PRO A 134 61.52 63.31 40.22
C PRO A 134 60.24 63.45 39.40
N GLN A 135 60.00 64.64 38.83
CA GLN A 135 58.89 64.89 37.91
C GLN A 135 59.05 64.20 36.54
N GLU A 136 60.26 64.12 35.99
CA GLU A 136 60.51 63.42 34.72
C GLU A 136 60.43 61.89 34.86
N HIS A 137 60.84 61.36 36.01
CA HIS A 137 60.70 59.92 36.28
C HIS A 137 59.23 59.52 36.47
N GLU A 138 58.45 60.33 37.20
CA GLU A 138 57.01 60.11 37.36
C GLU A 138 56.27 60.25 36.02
N ALA A 139 56.64 61.22 35.18
CA ALA A 139 56.09 61.38 33.84
C ALA A 139 56.42 60.20 32.92
N ARG A 140 57.66 59.68 32.93
CA ARG A 140 58.04 58.50 32.14
C ARG A 140 57.38 57.22 32.63
N GLU A 141 57.23 57.03 33.94
CA GLU A 141 56.49 55.87 34.46
C GLU A 141 54.99 55.99 34.15
N HIS A 142 54.41 57.20 34.18
CA HIS A 142 53.04 57.41 33.74
C HIS A 142 52.85 57.12 32.24
N GLU A 143 53.74 57.61 31.36
CA GLU A 143 53.75 57.31 29.92
C GLU A 143 53.92 55.81 29.66
N ARG A 144 54.80 55.16 30.42
CA ARG A 144 55.00 53.70 30.36
C ARG A 144 53.73 52.95 30.75
N GLU A 145 53.00 53.40 31.77
CA GLU A 145 51.75 52.78 32.20
C GLU A 145 50.61 53.03 31.19
N GLN A 146 50.56 54.21 30.57
CA GLN A 146 49.67 54.49 29.44
C GLN A 146 49.99 53.56 28.25
N MET A 147 51.28 53.37 27.92
CA MET A 147 51.72 52.47 26.87
C MET A 147 51.38 51.01 27.19
N LYS A 148 51.52 50.58 28.44
CA LYS A 148 51.05 49.24 28.88
C LYS A 148 49.55 49.11 28.75
N THR A 149 48.78 50.11 29.18
CA THR A 149 47.32 50.10 29.08
C THR A 149 46.87 50.02 27.63
N LEU A 150 47.49 50.81 26.75
CA LEU A 150 47.23 50.81 25.32
C LEU A 150 47.64 49.48 24.68
N ASN A 151 48.79 48.92 25.05
CA ASN A 151 49.22 47.60 24.57
C ASN A 151 48.30 46.47 25.04
N ASN A 152 47.77 46.54 26.27
CA ASN A 152 46.77 45.59 26.75
C ASN A 152 45.46 45.73 25.96
N GLN A 153 45.06 46.95 25.60
CA GLN A 153 43.92 47.18 24.71
C GLN A 153 44.18 46.61 23.31
N PHE A 154 45.37 46.81 22.74
CA PHE A 154 45.75 46.20 21.47
C PHE A 154 45.77 44.67 21.54
N ALA A 155 46.27 44.08 22.62
CA ALA A 155 46.22 42.63 22.82
C ALA A 155 44.77 42.12 22.83
N CYS A 156 43.86 42.79 23.56
CA CYS A 156 42.43 42.47 23.56
C CYS A 156 41.80 42.60 22.17
N PHE A 157 42.16 43.62 21.38
CA PHE A 157 41.67 43.79 20.02
C PHE A 157 42.22 42.70 19.08
N ILE A 158 43.50 42.35 19.19
CA ILE A 158 44.12 41.27 18.42
C ILE A 158 43.43 39.94 18.73
N ASP A 159 43.14 39.65 19.99
CA ASP A 159 42.43 38.43 20.38
C ASP A 159 40.99 38.42 19.85
N LYS A 160 40.32 39.57 19.83
CA LYS A 160 38.98 39.70 19.25
C LYS A 160 38.98 39.50 17.73
N VAL A 161 39.96 40.06 17.03
CA VAL A 161 40.12 39.85 15.57
C VAL A 161 40.38 38.37 15.29
N ARG A 162 41.29 37.72 16.03
CA ARG A 162 41.56 36.28 15.89
C ARG A 162 40.32 35.43 16.17
N HIS A 163 39.53 35.78 17.19
CA HIS A 163 38.28 35.09 17.49
C HIS A 163 37.27 35.22 16.35
N LEU A 164 37.11 36.42 15.79
CA LEU A 164 36.22 36.67 14.67
C LEU A 164 36.68 35.97 13.38
N GLU A 165 37.98 35.97 13.09
CA GLU A 165 38.56 35.22 11.97
C GLU A 165 38.31 33.72 12.12
N GLN A 166 38.51 33.18 13.32
CA GLN A 166 38.23 31.77 13.62
C GLN A 166 36.74 31.45 13.48
N GLN A 167 35.85 32.32 13.95
CA GLN A 167 34.41 32.17 13.78
C GLN A 167 34.01 32.20 12.30
N ASN A 168 34.55 33.13 11.52
CA ASN A 168 34.31 33.20 10.08
C ASN A 168 34.79 31.93 9.37
N LYS A 169 35.94 31.38 9.75
CA LYS A 169 36.43 30.11 9.19
C LYS A 169 35.53 28.93 9.55
N VAL A 170 34.97 28.90 10.76
CA VAL A 170 33.96 27.90 11.15
C VAL A 170 32.67 28.08 10.37
N LEU A 171 32.22 29.32 10.14
CA LEU A 171 31.03 29.59 9.34
C LEU A 171 31.24 29.23 7.87
N GLU A 172 32.41 29.50 7.31
CA GLU A 172 32.79 29.15 5.94
C GLU A 172 32.86 27.63 5.75
N THR A 173 33.46 26.91 6.70
CA THR A 173 33.46 25.43 6.67
C THR A 173 32.05 24.85 6.83
N LYS A 174 31.22 25.40 7.72
CA LYS A 174 29.80 25.03 7.83
C LYS A 174 29.03 25.32 6.55
N TRP A 175 29.26 26.47 5.93
CA TRP A 175 28.64 26.85 4.66
C TRP A 175 29.03 25.87 3.55
N ASN A 176 30.32 25.55 3.43
CA ASN A 176 30.81 24.58 2.44
C ASN A 176 30.25 23.17 2.69
N LEU A 177 30.17 22.72 3.95
CA LEU A 177 29.56 21.44 4.31
C LEU A 177 28.06 21.43 4.00
N LEU A 178 27.35 22.51 4.30
CA LEU A 178 25.94 22.65 3.94
C LEU A 178 25.75 22.67 2.43
N GLN A 179 26.63 23.29 1.66
CA GLN A 179 26.59 23.30 0.20
C GLN A 179 27.00 21.94 -0.41
N GLN A 180 27.70 21.08 0.33
CA GLN A 180 27.97 19.70 -0.07
C GLN A 180 26.86 18.73 0.34
N CYS A 181 26.21 18.96 1.50
CA CYS A 181 25.02 18.24 1.98
C CYS A 181 23.74 18.66 1.27
N VAL A 182 23.72 19.88 0.75
CA VAL A 182 22.83 20.38 -0.28
C VAL A 182 23.64 20.36 -1.57
N PRO A 183 23.96 19.19 -2.16
CA PRO A 183 24.26 19.21 -3.57
C PRO A 183 23.05 19.86 -4.28
N PRO A 184 23.10 20.12 -5.59
CA PRO A 184 21.87 20.12 -6.37
C PRO A 184 21.25 18.69 -6.32
N ALA A 185 20.87 18.22 -5.12
CA ALA A 185 20.04 17.06 -4.88
C ALA A 185 18.77 17.37 -5.65
N PRO A 186 18.46 16.56 -6.66
CA PRO A 186 17.77 17.06 -7.80
C PRO A 186 16.32 17.27 -7.39
N ARG A 187 15.75 18.43 -7.73
CA ARG A 187 14.28 18.55 -7.81
C ARG A 187 13.65 17.36 -8.57
N LYS A 188 14.44 16.71 -9.44
CA LYS A 188 14.15 15.45 -10.12
C LYS A 188 13.73 14.29 -9.19
N ASN A 189 14.10 14.21 -7.91
CA ASN A 189 13.66 13.05 -7.10
C ASN A 189 12.18 13.14 -6.72
N LEU A 190 11.71 14.32 -6.28
CA LEU A 190 10.31 14.52 -5.94
C LEU A 190 9.44 14.59 -7.21
N GLU A 191 9.93 15.26 -8.24
CA GLU A 191 9.29 15.33 -9.55
C GLU A 191 9.19 13.94 -10.20
N GLN A 192 10.24 13.10 -10.13
CA GLN A 192 10.19 11.71 -10.59
C GLN A 192 9.25 10.85 -9.75
N CYS A 193 9.15 11.07 -8.43
CA CYS A 193 8.16 10.37 -7.60
C CYS A 193 6.73 10.70 -8.04
N PHE A 194 6.42 11.97 -8.29
CA PHE A 194 5.11 12.37 -8.81
C PHE A 194 4.87 11.87 -10.22
N GLU A 195 5.87 11.94 -11.10
CA GLU A 195 5.75 11.45 -12.48
C GLU A 195 5.54 9.93 -12.50
N ASN A 196 6.24 9.17 -11.65
CA ASN A 196 6.04 7.73 -11.49
C ASN A 196 4.63 7.41 -10.95
N TYR A 197 4.14 8.19 -10.00
CA TYR A 197 2.78 8.04 -9.47
C TYR A 197 1.72 8.36 -10.53
N ILE A 198 1.90 9.45 -11.29
CA ILE A 198 1.04 9.82 -12.42
C ILE A 198 1.08 8.73 -13.49
N CYS A 199 2.25 8.18 -13.82
CA CYS A 199 2.38 7.07 -14.75
C CYS A 199 1.68 5.81 -14.26
N SER A 200 1.77 5.49 -12.96
CA SER A 200 1.04 4.38 -12.35
C SER A 200 -0.47 4.57 -12.45
N LEU A 201 -0.96 5.78 -12.16
CA LEU A 201 -2.38 6.11 -12.28
C LEU A 201 -2.86 6.03 -13.73
N ARG A 202 -2.07 6.52 -14.69
CA ARG A 202 -2.36 6.41 -16.13
C ARG A 202 -2.45 4.95 -16.58
N LYS A 203 -1.51 4.12 -16.15
CA LYS A 203 -1.51 2.68 -16.47
C LYS A 203 -2.70 1.95 -15.86
N GLN A 204 -3.09 2.29 -14.62
CA GLN A 204 -4.31 1.75 -14.02
C GLN A 204 -5.56 2.17 -14.79
N LEU A 205 -5.62 3.43 -15.23
CA LEU A 205 -6.72 3.92 -16.06
C LEU A 205 -6.79 3.20 -17.41
N GLU A 206 -5.67 3.01 -18.09
CA GLU A 206 -5.58 2.24 -19.34
C GLU A 206 -6.03 0.79 -19.15
N GLY A 207 -5.62 0.15 -18.05
CA GLY A 207 -6.08 -1.19 -17.69
C GLY A 207 -7.60 -1.24 -17.52
N LEU A 208 -8.17 -0.31 -16.73
CA LEU A 208 -9.61 -0.23 -16.51
C LEU A 208 -10.40 0.08 -17.80
N LEU A 209 -9.84 0.89 -18.71
CA LEU A 209 -10.44 1.17 -20.00
C LEU A 209 -10.43 -0.06 -20.90
N SER A 210 -9.32 -0.80 -20.94
CA SER A 210 -9.23 -2.08 -21.69
C SER A 210 -10.22 -3.11 -21.15
N ASP A 211 -10.32 -3.25 -19.82
CA ASP A 211 -11.28 -4.17 -19.19
C ASP A 211 -12.72 -3.76 -19.50
N LYS A 212 -13.03 -2.46 -19.46
CA LYS A 212 -14.33 -1.93 -19.86
C LYS A 212 -14.63 -2.27 -21.32
N GLU A 213 -13.68 -2.08 -22.22
CA GLU A 213 -13.84 -2.41 -23.64
C GLU A 213 -14.09 -3.92 -23.84
N GLN A 214 -13.34 -4.77 -23.16
CA GLN A 214 -13.54 -6.22 -23.18
C GLN A 214 -14.94 -6.59 -22.69
N LEU A 215 -15.37 -6.06 -21.54
CA LEU A 215 -16.71 -6.31 -20.98
C LEU A 215 -17.82 -5.84 -21.93
N THR A 216 -17.65 -4.69 -22.60
CA THR A 216 -18.63 -4.24 -23.60
C THR A 216 -18.67 -5.15 -24.83
N CYS A 217 -17.55 -5.76 -25.21
CA CYS A 217 -17.50 -6.74 -26.29
C CYS A 217 -18.22 -8.03 -25.89
N GLU A 218 -17.95 -8.58 -24.71
CA GLU A 218 -18.63 -9.77 -24.16
C GLU A 218 -20.13 -9.55 -24.00
N GLU A 219 -20.54 -8.36 -23.54
CA GLU A 219 -21.94 -7.95 -23.48
C GLU A 219 -22.58 -7.91 -24.88
N SER A 220 -21.87 -7.37 -25.87
CA SER A 220 -22.36 -7.32 -27.26
C SER A 220 -22.53 -8.72 -27.87
N VAL A 221 -21.62 -9.65 -27.56
CA VAL A 221 -21.68 -11.05 -28.02
C VAL A 221 -22.85 -11.76 -27.35
N SER A 222 -22.98 -11.63 -26.03
CA SER A 222 -24.08 -12.22 -25.26
C SER A 222 -25.44 -11.69 -25.73
N ARG A 223 -25.53 -10.40 -26.05
CA ARG A 223 -26.74 -9.77 -26.60
C ARG A 223 -27.10 -10.34 -27.96
N LYS A 224 -26.14 -10.46 -28.88
CA LYS A 224 -26.35 -11.07 -30.21
C LYS A 224 -26.84 -12.51 -30.08
N LEU A 225 -26.25 -13.31 -29.20
CA LEU A 225 -26.67 -14.68 -28.97
C LEU A 225 -28.12 -14.77 -28.48
N VAL A 226 -28.50 -13.90 -27.54
CA VAL A 226 -29.88 -13.81 -27.04
C VAL A 226 -30.85 -13.44 -28.17
N ASP A 227 -30.49 -12.48 -29.02
CA ASP A 227 -31.33 -12.07 -30.14
C ASP A 227 -31.44 -13.16 -31.21
N GLU A 228 -30.36 -13.89 -31.50
CA GLU A 228 -30.40 -15.08 -32.36
C GLU A 228 -31.34 -16.17 -31.82
N PHE A 229 -31.31 -16.44 -30.51
CA PHE A 229 -32.25 -17.38 -29.91
C PHE A 229 -33.69 -16.89 -29.98
N LYS A 230 -33.95 -15.60 -29.73
CA LYS A 230 -35.29 -15.02 -29.89
C LYS A 230 -35.82 -15.22 -31.31
N CYS A 231 -35.02 -14.91 -32.33
CA CYS A 231 -35.40 -15.13 -33.73
C CYS A 231 -35.74 -16.61 -33.99
N LYS A 232 -34.92 -17.54 -33.51
CA LYS A 232 -35.20 -18.99 -33.64
C LYS A 232 -36.50 -19.39 -32.95
N TYR A 233 -36.80 -18.84 -31.77
CA TYR A 233 -38.06 -19.10 -31.06
C TYR A 233 -39.26 -18.54 -31.82
N GLU A 234 -39.16 -17.33 -32.37
CA GLU A 234 -40.22 -16.72 -33.19
C GLU A 234 -40.47 -17.52 -34.47
N GLU A 235 -39.42 -18.01 -35.12
CA GLU A 235 -39.52 -18.92 -36.27
C GLU A 235 -40.19 -20.24 -35.90
N GLU A 236 -39.85 -20.85 -34.76
CA GLU A 236 -40.47 -22.10 -34.29
C GLU A 236 -41.96 -21.90 -33.99
N ILE A 237 -42.33 -20.79 -33.34
CA ILE A 237 -43.72 -20.43 -33.08
C ILE A 237 -44.47 -20.27 -34.41
N SER A 238 -43.87 -19.59 -35.38
CA SER A 238 -44.46 -19.39 -36.70
C SER A 238 -44.65 -20.71 -37.44
N ARG A 239 -43.64 -21.60 -37.39
CA ARG A 239 -43.68 -22.92 -38.02
C ARG A 239 -44.73 -23.84 -37.39
N ARG A 240 -44.82 -23.85 -36.06
CA ARG A 240 -45.87 -24.55 -35.32
C ARG A 240 -47.25 -24.04 -35.71
N THR A 241 -47.42 -22.72 -35.75
CA THR A 241 -48.69 -22.10 -36.14
C THR A 241 -49.07 -22.51 -37.57
N ALA A 242 -48.12 -22.49 -38.51
CA ALA A 242 -48.35 -22.96 -39.88
C ALA A 242 -48.78 -24.44 -39.93
N ALA A 243 -48.09 -25.34 -39.23
CA ALA A 243 -48.44 -26.75 -39.15
C ALA A 243 -49.83 -26.98 -38.49
N GLU A 244 -50.16 -26.21 -37.46
CA GLU A 244 -51.49 -26.24 -36.83
C GLU A 244 -52.58 -25.79 -37.83
N THR A 245 -52.33 -24.74 -38.62
CA THR A 245 -53.28 -24.31 -39.67
C THR A 245 -53.46 -25.38 -40.76
N GLU A 246 -52.37 -26.02 -41.21
CA GLU A 246 -52.42 -27.11 -42.20
C GLU A 246 -53.19 -28.31 -41.67
N PHE A 247 -52.95 -28.71 -40.41
CA PHE A 247 -53.68 -29.80 -39.76
C PHE A 247 -55.19 -29.52 -39.69
N VAL A 248 -55.58 -28.28 -39.38
CA VAL A 248 -56.99 -27.87 -39.38
C VAL A 248 -57.61 -27.99 -40.78
N VAL A 249 -56.87 -27.61 -41.84
CA VAL A 249 -57.32 -27.75 -43.23
C VAL A 249 -57.48 -29.23 -43.60
N LEU A 250 -56.48 -30.07 -43.32
CA LEU A 250 -56.54 -31.52 -43.60
C LEU A 250 -57.71 -32.19 -42.88
N LYS A 251 -58.01 -31.78 -41.64
CA LYS A 251 -59.19 -32.28 -40.90
C LYS A 251 -60.51 -31.90 -41.60
N LYS A 252 -60.60 -30.70 -42.17
CA LYS A 252 -61.78 -30.28 -42.96
C LYS A 252 -61.91 -31.09 -44.26
N VAL A 253 -60.80 -31.29 -44.99
CA VAL A 253 -60.79 -32.09 -46.23
C VAL A 253 -61.21 -33.53 -45.96
N ARG A 254 -60.61 -34.18 -44.95
CA ARG A 254 -60.98 -35.54 -44.56
C ARG A 254 -62.46 -35.67 -44.21
N ASN A 255 -63.04 -34.69 -43.51
CA ASN A 255 -64.46 -34.69 -43.21
C ASN A 255 -65.32 -34.54 -44.48
N SER A 256 -64.89 -33.74 -45.45
CA SER A 256 -65.55 -33.63 -46.77
C SER A 256 -65.50 -34.95 -47.54
N ASP A 257 -64.32 -35.59 -47.58
CA ASP A 257 -64.14 -36.87 -48.27
C ASP A 257 -64.97 -37.99 -47.63
N PHE A 258 -65.08 -38.00 -46.30
CA PHE A 258 -65.95 -38.93 -45.58
C PHE A 258 -67.42 -38.76 -45.98
N MET A 259 -67.90 -37.53 -46.10
CA MET A 259 -69.27 -37.24 -46.56
C MET A 259 -69.50 -37.72 -48.00
N GLN A 260 -68.53 -37.50 -48.91
CA GLN A 260 -68.63 -37.98 -50.29
C GLN A 260 -68.57 -39.51 -50.40
N LEU A 261 -67.74 -40.18 -49.58
CA LEU A 261 -67.67 -41.64 -49.56
C LEU A 261 -68.98 -42.27 -49.05
N GLN A 262 -69.62 -41.66 -48.06
CA GLN A 262 -70.94 -42.09 -47.59
C GLN A 262 -72.01 -41.97 -48.69
N GLU A 263 -71.97 -40.89 -49.48
CA GLU A 263 -72.85 -40.70 -50.65
C GLU A 263 -72.55 -41.72 -51.76
N ARG A 264 -71.26 -41.96 -52.08
CA ARG A 264 -70.86 -42.98 -53.05
C ARG A 264 -71.26 -44.40 -52.64
N ALA A 265 -71.13 -44.76 -51.36
CA ALA A 265 -71.55 -46.07 -50.88
C ALA A 265 -73.07 -46.29 -51.02
N GLN A 266 -73.89 -45.23 -50.89
CA GLN A 266 -75.32 -45.32 -51.22
C GLN A 266 -75.58 -45.51 -52.72
N MET A 267 -74.75 -44.93 -53.58
CA MET A 267 -74.86 -45.06 -55.03
C MET A 267 -74.35 -46.43 -55.53
N ASP A 268 -73.23 -46.92 -55.02
CA ASP A 268 -72.67 -48.23 -55.40
C ASP A 268 -73.57 -49.40 -54.96
N GLY A 269 -74.29 -49.28 -53.84
CA GLY A 269 -75.35 -50.22 -53.46
C GLY A 269 -76.50 -50.31 -54.46
N ARG A 270 -76.64 -49.36 -55.39
CA ARG A 270 -77.62 -49.36 -56.48
C ARG A 270 -77.08 -49.87 -57.82
N PHE A 271 -75.76 -50.02 -57.99
CA PHE A 271 -75.15 -50.44 -59.26
C PHE A 271 -74.72 -51.92 -59.31
N CYS A 272 -74.79 -52.67 -58.21
CA CYS A 272 -74.33 -54.07 -58.16
C CYS A 272 -75.29 -55.15 -58.73
N ASP A 273 -76.42 -54.80 -59.34
CA ASP A 273 -77.38 -55.78 -59.89
C ASP A 273 -77.11 -56.20 -61.35
N THR A 274 -75.91 -55.97 -61.90
CA THR A 274 -75.61 -56.40 -63.29
C THR A 274 -74.13 -56.75 -63.49
N ALA A 275 -73.69 -57.90 -62.99
CA ALA A 275 -72.39 -58.49 -63.33
C ALA A 275 -72.59 -59.87 -63.98
N VAL A 276 -72.55 -59.90 -65.31
CA VAL A 276 -72.64 -61.12 -66.14
C VAL A 276 -71.24 -61.72 -66.28
N VAL A 277 -71.02 -62.90 -65.69
CA VAL A 277 -69.75 -63.64 -65.76
C VAL A 277 -69.74 -64.55 -66.98
N VAL A 278 -68.85 -64.25 -67.94
CA VAL A 278 -68.59 -65.09 -69.12
C VAL A 278 -67.49 -66.09 -68.80
N LYS A 279 -67.81 -67.39 -68.85
CA LYS A 279 -66.82 -68.47 -68.72
C LYS A 279 -66.22 -68.77 -70.09
N MET A 280 -64.91 -68.60 -70.21
CA MET A 280 -64.11 -69.09 -71.33
C MET A 280 -63.40 -70.36 -70.87
N ASP A 281 -63.74 -71.50 -71.47
CA ASP A 281 -63.05 -72.78 -71.25
C ASP A 281 -61.71 -72.75 -72.01
N ASN A 282 -60.63 -72.48 -71.27
CA ASN A 282 -59.28 -72.37 -71.81
C ASN A 282 -58.45 -73.59 -71.39
N SER A 283 -58.63 -74.71 -72.09
CA SER A 283 -57.91 -75.96 -71.87
C SER A 283 -56.49 -75.89 -72.45
N ARG A 284 -55.57 -75.31 -71.67
CA ARG A 284 -54.12 -75.59 -71.76
C ARG A 284 -53.69 -75.93 -70.34
N ASP A 285 -53.18 -77.15 -70.11
CA ASP A 285 -52.62 -77.53 -68.82
C ASP A 285 -51.39 -76.66 -68.53
N LEU A 286 -51.65 -75.57 -67.81
CA LEU A 286 -50.64 -74.76 -67.15
C LEU A 286 -50.34 -75.49 -65.84
N ASP A 287 -49.07 -75.83 -65.61
CA ASP A 287 -48.60 -76.30 -64.30
C ASP A 287 -48.71 -75.13 -63.31
N THR A 288 -49.92 -74.98 -62.77
CA THR A 288 -50.27 -73.93 -61.82
C THR A 288 -49.48 -74.10 -60.53
N ASP A 289 -49.12 -75.32 -60.17
CA ASP A 289 -48.47 -75.62 -58.90
C ASP A 289 -47.03 -75.14 -58.86
N CYS A 290 -46.29 -75.24 -59.98
CA CYS A 290 -44.95 -74.69 -60.10
C CYS A 290 -44.94 -73.15 -60.04
N ILE A 291 -45.88 -72.50 -60.72
CA ILE A 291 -46.00 -71.04 -60.71
C ILE A 291 -46.40 -70.55 -59.30
N ILE A 292 -47.36 -71.21 -58.65
CA ILE A 292 -47.79 -70.88 -57.29
C ILE A 292 -46.62 -71.04 -56.30
N LYS A 293 -45.88 -72.15 -56.34
CA LYS A 293 -44.70 -72.36 -55.47
C LYS A 293 -43.61 -71.32 -55.68
N ASN A 294 -43.35 -70.94 -56.93
CA ASN A 294 -42.39 -69.87 -57.23
C ASN A 294 -42.87 -68.52 -56.68
N VAL A 295 -44.14 -68.19 -56.86
CA VAL A 295 -44.74 -66.96 -56.32
C VAL A 295 -44.72 -66.95 -54.79
N GLU A 296 -45.04 -68.08 -54.14
CA GLU A 296 -44.93 -68.23 -52.68
C GLU A 296 -43.49 -68.08 -52.18
N GLY A 297 -42.50 -68.62 -52.90
CA GLY A 297 -41.08 -68.43 -52.62
C GLY A 297 -40.67 -66.96 -52.71
N TRP A 298 -41.06 -66.29 -53.79
CA TRP A 298 -40.84 -64.85 -53.99
C TRP A 298 -41.46 -64.00 -52.88
N TYR A 299 -42.70 -64.30 -52.48
CA TYR A 299 -43.36 -63.57 -51.37
C TYR A 299 -42.70 -63.82 -50.03
N LYS A 300 -42.26 -65.06 -49.74
CA LYS A 300 -41.52 -65.37 -48.52
C LYS A 300 -40.20 -64.61 -48.46
N GLU A 301 -39.47 -64.53 -49.57
CA GLU A 301 -38.21 -63.78 -49.65
C GLU A 301 -38.42 -62.27 -49.49
N ILE A 302 -39.46 -61.71 -50.12
CA ILE A 302 -39.82 -60.29 -49.96
C ILE A 302 -40.25 -59.99 -48.51
N ALA A 303 -41.04 -60.86 -47.90
CA ALA A 303 -41.47 -60.71 -46.50
C ALA A 303 -40.28 -60.81 -45.54
N GLN A 304 -39.34 -61.72 -45.80
CA GLN A 304 -38.12 -61.84 -45.01
C GLN A 304 -37.23 -60.60 -45.15
N ARG A 305 -36.99 -60.11 -46.37
CA ARG A 305 -36.24 -58.87 -46.60
C ARG A 305 -36.90 -57.67 -45.93
N SER A 306 -38.23 -57.53 -46.04
CA SER A 306 -38.97 -56.47 -45.37
C SER A 306 -38.83 -56.53 -43.85
N LYS A 307 -38.82 -57.73 -43.26
CA LYS A 307 -38.58 -57.90 -41.83
C LYS A 307 -37.15 -57.49 -41.45
N GLU A 308 -36.15 -57.96 -42.18
CA GLU A 308 -34.74 -57.62 -41.93
C GLU A 308 -34.48 -56.12 -42.06
N GLU A 309 -35.08 -55.45 -43.05
CA GLU A 309 -35.01 -54.00 -43.22
C GLU A 309 -35.63 -53.24 -42.04
N VAL A 310 -36.77 -53.71 -41.53
CA VAL A 310 -37.44 -53.14 -40.36
C VAL A 310 -36.60 -53.37 -39.09
N ASP A 311 -36.05 -54.56 -38.90
CA ASP A 311 -35.20 -54.89 -37.75
C ASP A 311 -33.92 -54.02 -37.76
N VAL A 312 -33.28 -53.84 -38.91
CA VAL A 312 -32.13 -52.94 -39.08
C VAL A 312 -32.51 -51.47 -38.81
N LEU A 313 -33.68 -51.03 -39.27
CA LEU A 313 -34.18 -49.69 -39.01
C LEU A 313 -34.40 -49.45 -37.50
N TYR A 314 -35.01 -50.42 -36.81
CA TYR A 314 -35.20 -50.32 -35.35
C TYR A 314 -33.87 -50.35 -34.61
N GLN A 315 -32.94 -51.20 -35.01
CA GLN A 315 -31.62 -51.28 -34.37
C GLN A 315 -30.83 -49.98 -34.55
N THR A 316 -30.82 -49.41 -35.76
CA THR A 316 -30.18 -48.12 -36.04
C THR A 316 -30.82 -46.99 -35.21
N ARG A 317 -32.16 -46.96 -35.12
CA ARG A 317 -32.85 -45.95 -34.30
C ARG A 317 -32.56 -46.09 -32.82
N PHE A 318 -32.42 -47.33 -32.32
CA PHE A 318 -32.06 -47.58 -30.94
C PHE A 318 -30.63 -47.10 -30.64
N GLU A 319 -29.68 -47.40 -31.52
CA GLU A 319 -28.29 -46.95 -31.42
C GLU A 319 -28.20 -45.41 -31.47
N GLU A 320 -28.90 -44.75 -32.40
CA GLU A 320 -28.93 -43.28 -32.46
C GLU A 320 -29.48 -42.65 -31.17
N LEU A 321 -30.51 -43.24 -30.56
CA LEU A 321 -31.07 -42.78 -29.29
C LEU A 321 -30.10 -43.02 -28.14
N GLN A 322 -29.41 -44.16 -28.15
CA GLN A 322 -28.40 -44.51 -27.15
C GLN A 322 -27.19 -43.56 -27.22
N ASP A 323 -26.71 -43.23 -28.43
CA ASP A 323 -25.64 -42.26 -28.66
C ASP A 323 -26.04 -40.85 -28.24
N LYS A 324 -27.27 -40.42 -28.58
CA LYS A 324 -27.80 -39.13 -28.12
C LYS A 324 -27.85 -39.06 -26.60
N ARG A 325 -28.36 -40.11 -25.95
CA ARG A 325 -28.36 -40.22 -24.48
C ARG A 325 -26.95 -40.17 -23.90
N GLY A 326 -25.99 -40.87 -24.52
CA GLY A 326 -24.59 -40.85 -24.13
C GLY A 326 -24.00 -39.44 -24.17
N ARG A 327 -24.16 -38.74 -25.30
CA ARG A 327 -23.73 -37.34 -25.45
C ARG A 327 -24.36 -36.41 -24.43
N PHE A 328 -25.68 -36.49 -24.21
CA PHE A 328 -26.33 -35.68 -23.19
C PHE A 328 -25.82 -35.97 -21.79
N CYS A 329 -25.52 -37.23 -21.46
CA CYS A 329 -24.92 -37.58 -20.18
C CYS A 329 -23.51 -36.98 -20.03
N GLU A 330 -22.67 -37.09 -21.07
CA GLU A 330 -21.33 -36.49 -21.08
C GLU A 330 -21.37 -34.97 -20.98
N ASP A 331 -22.28 -34.32 -21.70
CA ASP A 331 -22.46 -32.86 -21.64
C ASP A 331 -22.94 -32.41 -20.25
N LEU A 332 -23.87 -33.16 -19.64
CA LEU A 332 -24.29 -32.92 -18.26
C LEU A 332 -23.13 -33.07 -17.27
N GLU A 333 -22.28 -34.09 -17.42
CA GLU A 333 -21.10 -34.25 -16.59
C GLU A 333 -20.10 -33.11 -16.84
N ARG A 334 -19.85 -32.70 -18.09
CA ARG A 334 -18.96 -31.57 -18.40
C ARG A 334 -19.44 -30.27 -17.75
N ASN A 335 -20.73 -29.99 -17.85
CA ASN A 335 -21.35 -28.82 -17.19
C ASN A 335 -21.27 -28.91 -15.66
N LYS A 336 -21.43 -30.09 -15.06
CA LYS A 336 -21.26 -30.26 -13.61
C LYS A 336 -19.82 -29.95 -13.18
N HIS A 337 -18.82 -30.39 -13.94
CA HIS A 337 -17.42 -30.10 -13.64
C HIS A 337 -17.14 -28.59 -13.77
N GLU A 338 -17.63 -27.95 -14.83
CA GLU A 338 -17.50 -26.49 -15.03
C GLU A 338 -18.17 -25.70 -13.88
N ILE A 339 -19.38 -26.09 -13.47
CA ILE A 339 -20.06 -25.48 -12.32
C ILE A 339 -19.24 -25.65 -11.05
N ALA A 340 -18.63 -26.83 -10.82
CA ALA A 340 -17.79 -27.08 -9.65
C ALA A 340 -16.51 -26.22 -9.67
N GLU A 341 -15.88 -26.05 -10.84
CA GLU A 341 -14.71 -25.18 -11.02
C GLU A 341 -15.05 -23.70 -10.80
N LEU A 342 -16.14 -23.22 -11.38
CA LEU A 342 -16.64 -21.86 -11.17
C LEU A 342 -16.97 -21.63 -9.69
N THR A 343 -17.61 -22.61 -9.03
CA THR A 343 -17.91 -22.54 -7.59
C THR A 343 -16.63 -22.43 -6.77
N ARG A 344 -15.58 -23.18 -7.13
CA ARG A 344 -14.27 -23.12 -6.47
C ARG A 344 -13.57 -21.77 -6.69
N LEU A 345 -13.67 -21.20 -7.90
CA LEU A 345 -13.14 -19.88 -8.21
C LEU A 345 -13.85 -18.79 -7.41
N ILE A 346 -15.18 -18.86 -7.30
CA ILE A 346 -15.97 -17.95 -6.48
C ILE A 346 -15.52 -18.00 -5.02
N GLN A 347 -15.35 -19.21 -4.45
CA GLN A 347 -14.86 -19.36 -3.09
C GLN A 347 -13.45 -18.77 -2.89
N LYS A 348 -12.56 -18.94 -3.87
CA LYS A 348 -11.22 -18.34 -3.83
C LYS A 348 -11.30 -16.81 -3.82
N LEU A 349 -12.08 -16.21 -4.73
CA LEU A 349 -12.26 -14.77 -4.80
C LEU A 349 -12.94 -14.21 -3.54
N GLN A 350 -13.87 -14.94 -2.93
CA GLN A 350 -14.47 -14.59 -1.64
C GLN A 350 -13.42 -14.58 -0.52
N CYS A 351 -12.56 -15.61 -0.44
CA CYS A 351 -11.45 -15.65 0.53
C CYS A 351 -10.46 -14.50 0.33
N GLU A 352 -10.11 -14.17 -0.91
CA GLU A 352 -9.24 -13.02 -1.22
C GLU A 352 -9.89 -11.69 -0.82
N THR A 353 -11.18 -11.53 -1.09
CA THR A 353 -11.95 -10.35 -0.68
C THR A 353 -11.95 -10.21 0.84
N ASP A 354 -12.20 -11.29 1.58
CA ASP A 354 -12.22 -11.28 3.04
C ASP A 354 -10.82 -11.07 3.63
N HIS A 355 -9.77 -11.56 2.99
CA HIS A 355 -8.40 -11.27 3.36
C HIS A 355 -8.08 -9.78 3.21
N VAL A 356 -8.41 -9.17 2.06
CA VAL A 356 -8.21 -7.73 1.83
C VAL A 356 -9.04 -6.89 2.80
N LYS A 357 -10.29 -7.26 3.08
CA LYS A 357 -11.11 -6.60 4.12
C LYS A 357 -10.44 -6.63 5.50
N LYS A 358 -9.86 -7.77 5.90
CA LYS A 358 -9.10 -7.88 7.16
C LYS A 358 -7.85 -6.99 7.15
N GLN A 359 -7.12 -6.93 6.03
CA GLN A 359 -5.97 -6.03 5.90
C GLN A 359 -6.39 -4.56 6.04
N ILE A 360 -7.49 -4.15 5.40
CA ILE A 360 -8.04 -2.79 5.53
C ILE A 360 -8.38 -2.50 6.99
N ALA A 361 -9.05 -3.41 7.69
CA ALA A 361 -9.39 -3.24 9.10
C ALA A 361 -8.12 -3.08 9.98
N CYS A 362 -7.10 -3.91 9.77
CA CYS A 362 -5.82 -3.80 10.49
C CYS A 362 -5.12 -2.45 10.23
N LEU A 363 -5.13 -1.98 8.97
CA LEU A 363 -4.55 -0.69 8.62
C LEU A 363 -5.35 0.46 9.23
N GLN A 364 -6.68 0.39 9.24
CA GLN A 364 -7.53 1.38 9.91
C GLN A 364 -7.24 1.46 11.40
N THR A 365 -7.10 0.33 12.10
CA THR A 365 -6.71 0.34 13.52
C THR A 365 -5.32 0.95 13.73
N ALA A 366 -4.35 0.63 12.88
CA ALA A 366 -3.01 1.19 12.97
C ALA A 366 -2.97 2.71 12.71
N ILE A 367 -3.81 3.21 11.79
CA ILE A 367 -3.99 4.64 11.55
C ILE A 367 -4.60 5.31 12.78
N CYS A 368 -5.68 4.77 13.34
CA CYS A 368 -6.29 5.33 14.55
C CYS A 368 -5.31 5.38 15.73
N ASP A 369 -4.51 4.33 15.94
CA ASP A 369 -3.49 4.30 16.99
C ASP A 369 -2.36 5.32 16.75
N ALA A 370 -1.98 5.55 15.48
CA ALA A 370 -1.00 6.57 15.12
C ALA A 370 -1.55 7.99 15.32
N GLU A 371 -2.81 8.24 14.93
CA GLU A 371 -3.51 9.51 15.14
C GLU A 371 -3.65 9.83 16.63
N GLN A 372 -4.10 8.87 17.45
CA GLN A 372 -4.20 9.04 18.90
C GLN A 372 -2.85 9.35 19.56
N ARG A 373 -1.78 8.66 19.15
CA ARG A 373 -0.43 8.95 19.64
C ARG A 373 0.03 10.36 19.23
N GLY A 374 -0.26 10.76 17.99
CA GLY A 374 0.02 12.11 17.50
C GLY A 374 -0.73 13.19 18.29
N ASP A 375 -2.02 12.97 18.55
CA ASP A 375 -2.86 13.90 19.32
C ASP A 375 -2.40 14.04 20.78
N CYS A 376 -1.99 12.95 21.42
CA CYS A 376 -1.41 13.00 22.76
C CYS A 376 -0.11 13.81 22.77
N ALA A 377 0.81 13.56 21.83
CA ALA A 377 2.06 14.32 21.73
C ALA A 377 1.82 15.82 21.46
N LEU A 378 0.82 16.16 20.64
CA LEU A 378 0.44 17.54 20.39
C LEU A 378 -0.18 18.21 21.62
N LYS A 379 -1.02 17.50 22.38
CA LYS A 379 -1.57 18.01 23.65
C LYS A 379 -0.46 18.30 24.65
N ASP A 380 0.52 17.41 24.80
CA ASP A 380 1.66 17.61 25.70
C ASP A 380 2.52 18.80 25.29
N ALA A 381 2.80 18.93 23.98
CA ALA A 381 3.55 20.08 23.45
C ALA A 381 2.81 21.40 23.66
N ARG A 382 1.49 21.42 23.44
CA ARG A 382 0.63 22.59 23.73
C ARG A 382 0.62 22.93 25.21
N GLY A 383 0.57 21.93 26.09
CA GLY A 383 0.68 22.11 27.54
C GLY A 383 1.99 22.81 27.93
N LYS A 384 3.13 22.28 27.47
CA LYS A 384 4.45 22.89 27.71
C LYS A 384 4.56 24.31 27.15
N HIS A 385 3.98 24.56 25.96
CA HIS A 385 3.96 25.89 25.39
C HIS A 385 3.18 26.88 26.28
N MET A 386 2.02 26.48 26.78
CA MET A 386 1.20 27.29 27.69
C MET A 386 1.92 27.55 29.02
N GLU A 387 2.60 26.55 29.58
CA GLU A 387 3.42 26.70 30.79
C GLU A 387 4.55 27.73 30.59
N LEU A 388 5.28 27.63 29.47
CA LEU A 388 6.35 28.57 29.13
C LEU A 388 5.81 29.98 28.89
N GLN A 389 4.65 30.10 28.22
CA GLN A 389 3.99 31.39 28.02
C GLN A 389 3.57 32.04 29.35
N ASN A 390 3.04 31.25 30.27
CA ASN A 390 2.68 31.70 31.61
C ASN A 390 3.89 32.12 32.44
N ALA A 391 4.99 31.35 32.39
CA ALA A 391 6.24 31.70 33.05
C ALA A 391 6.83 33.00 32.49
N LEU A 392 6.79 33.18 31.16
CA LEU A 392 7.22 34.42 30.51
C LEU A 392 6.37 35.62 30.95
N GLN A 393 5.05 35.45 31.03
CA GLN A 393 4.17 36.53 31.48
C GLN A 393 4.45 36.91 32.94
N LYS A 394 4.62 35.93 33.84
CA LYS A 394 5.01 36.17 35.23
C LYS A 394 6.33 36.94 35.35
N ALA A 395 7.36 36.54 34.59
CA ALA A 395 8.65 37.23 34.59
C ALA A 395 8.54 38.68 34.07
N LYS A 396 7.67 38.94 33.08
CA LYS A 396 7.38 40.31 32.60
C LYS A 396 6.70 41.14 33.69
N ASP A 397 5.73 40.56 34.39
CA ASP A 397 5.02 41.26 35.47
C ASP A 397 5.95 41.55 36.66
N GLU A 398 6.83 40.61 37.01
CA GLU A 398 7.89 40.79 38.02
C GLU A 398 8.84 41.92 37.64
N LEU A 399 9.31 41.97 36.38
CA LEU A 399 10.14 43.07 35.90
C LEU A 399 9.40 44.41 35.99
N ALA A 400 8.11 44.44 35.65
CA ALA A 400 7.29 45.65 35.78
C ALA A 400 7.08 46.07 37.26
N CYS A 401 7.02 45.13 38.20
CA CYS A 401 7.04 45.42 39.64
C CYS A 401 8.39 46.03 40.05
N MET A 402 9.51 45.40 39.70
CA MET A 402 10.84 45.89 40.04
C MET A 402 11.08 47.30 39.50
N LEU A 403 10.66 47.59 38.26
CA LEU A 403 10.77 48.93 37.69
C LEU A 403 9.98 49.99 38.49
N ARG A 404 8.79 49.63 39.00
CA ARG A 404 8.01 50.51 39.86
C ARG A 404 8.71 50.75 41.20
N ASP A 405 9.29 49.71 41.79
CA ASP A 405 10.04 49.82 43.05
C ASP A 405 11.30 50.68 42.88
N TYR A 406 12.04 50.51 41.77
CA TYR A 406 13.17 51.37 41.44
C TYR A 406 12.75 52.83 41.24
N GLN A 407 11.62 53.08 40.56
CA GLN A 407 11.11 54.44 40.40
C GLN A 407 10.70 55.06 41.74
N ALA A 408 10.08 54.30 42.63
CA ALA A 408 9.72 54.76 43.98
C ALA A 408 10.98 55.09 44.80
N LEU A 409 12.01 54.25 44.75
CA LEU A 409 13.28 54.49 45.42
C LEU A 409 14.00 55.74 44.87
N LEU A 410 13.99 55.92 43.55
CA LEU A 410 14.52 57.13 42.92
C LEU A 410 13.79 58.38 43.40
N ASN A 411 12.45 58.34 43.50
CA ASN A 411 11.66 59.45 44.01
C ASN A 411 12.03 59.78 45.47
N VAL A 412 12.23 58.77 46.33
CA VAL A 412 12.72 58.97 47.71
C VAL A 412 14.12 59.58 47.72
N LYS A 413 15.03 59.10 46.86
CA LYS A 413 16.38 59.66 46.75
C LYS A 413 16.35 61.14 46.37
N LEU A 414 15.50 61.51 45.40
CA LEU A 414 15.32 62.91 44.99
C LEU A 414 14.74 63.76 46.13
N ALA A 415 13.78 63.25 46.90
CA ALA A 415 13.27 63.94 48.09
C ALA A 415 14.36 64.16 49.15
N LEU A 416 15.18 63.13 49.42
CA LEU A 416 16.31 63.21 50.34
C LEU A 416 17.38 64.20 49.87
N ASP A 417 17.68 64.26 48.56
CA ASP A 417 18.61 65.27 48.04
C ASP A 417 18.09 66.69 48.29
N ILE A 418 16.78 66.91 48.10
CA ILE A 418 16.15 68.19 48.38
C ILE A 418 16.32 68.52 49.87
N GLU A 419 16.02 67.60 50.78
CA GLU A 419 16.23 67.78 52.22
C GLU A 419 17.70 68.08 52.57
N ILE A 420 18.67 67.36 51.99
CA ILE A 420 20.09 67.63 52.23
C ILE A 420 20.46 69.04 51.75
N THR A 421 19.97 69.47 50.57
CA THR A 421 20.25 70.83 50.08
C THR A 421 19.58 71.91 50.93
N THR A 422 18.39 71.66 51.48
CA THR A 422 17.75 72.61 52.39
C THR A 422 18.48 72.67 53.73
N TYR A 423 18.89 71.53 54.30
CA TYR A 423 19.72 71.49 55.51
C TYR A 423 21.06 72.19 55.31
N LYS A 424 21.75 71.98 54.18
CA LYS A 424 22.99 72.70 53.84
C LYS A 424 22.80 74.21 53.78
N LYS A 425 21.74 74.71 53.12
CA LYS A 425 21.44 76.15 53.06
C LYS A 425 21.16 76.77 54.43
N LEU A 426 20.46 76.04 55.31
CA LEU A 426 20.21 76.51 56.68
C LEU A 426 21.51 76.62 57.48
N LEU A 427 22.38 75.62 57.37
CA LEU A 427 23.72 75.62 57.98
C LEU A 427 24.59 76.78 57.45
N GLU A 428 24.66 76.99 56.14
CA GLU A 428 25.38 78.12 55.54
C GLU A 428 24.84 79.48 56.03
N GLY A 429 23.53 79.59 56.21
CA GLY A 429 22.90 80.79 56.79
C GLY A 429 23.22 80.98 58.28
N GLU A 430 23.39 79.90 59.04
CA GLU A 430 23.91 79.97 60.41
C GLU A 430 25.38 80.37 60.42
N GLU A 431 26.25 79.72 59.67
CA GLU A 431 27.67 80.06 59.55
C GLU A 431 27.86 81.52 59.14
N SER A 432 27.07 82.02 58.21
CA SER A 432 27.07 83.43 57.82
C SER A 432 26.71 84.37 58.98
N ARG A 433 25.75 83.99 59.83
CA ARG A 433 25.41 84.75 61.05
C ARG A 433 26.51 84.69 62.10
N TRP A 434 27.14 83.52 62.28
CA TRP A 434 28.29 83.35 63.18
C TRP A 434 29.44 84.25 62.71
N VAL A 435 29.88 84.13 61.46
CA VAL A 435 30.96 84.93 60.87
C VAL A 435 30.66 86.43 60.97
N GLN A 436 29.43 86.86 60.70
CA GLN A 436 29.06 88.26 60.78
C GLN A 436 29.01 88.78 62.23
N ASN A 437 28.67 87.95 63.21
CA ASN A 437 28.76 88.30 64.63
C ASN A 437 30.22 88.37 65.11
N THR A 438 31.11 87.50 64.63
CA THR A 438 32.55 87.57 64.95
C THR A 438 33.19 88.85 64.37
N ILE A 439 32.86 89.22 63.13
CA ILE A 439 33.36 90.46 62.50
C ILE A 439 32.83 91.72 63.21
N LYS A 440 31.59 91.68 63.76
CA LYS A 440 31.05 92.77 64.59
C LYS A 440 31.76 92.89 65.94
N LEU A 441 32.25 91.80 66.52
CA LEU A 441 33.07 91.82 67.73
C LEU A 441 34.46 92.42 67.46
N ASP A 442 35.07 92.14 66.30
CA ASP A 442 36.35 92.75 65.92
C ASP A 442 36.23 94.25 65.61
N ASN A 443 35.16 94.69 64.94
CA ASN A 443 34.93 96.11 64.64
C ASN A 443 34.44 96.94 65.85
N GLY A 444 34.03 96.30 66.95
CA GLY A 444 33.69 96.97 68.21
C GLY A 444 34.90 97.48 69.01
N THR A 445 36.12 97.16 68.60
CA THR A 445 37.35 97.55 69.30
C THR A 445 38.02 98.81 68.69
N ILE A 446 37.53 99.34 67.55
CA ILE A 446 38.14 100.49 66.85
C ILE A 446 37.12 101.62 66.58
N SER A 447 36.39 102.02 67.63
CA SER A 447 35.82 103.37 67.73
C SER A 447 35.84 103.84 69.17
N LYS A 448 37.06 104.21 69.60
CA LYS A 448 37.30 105.42 70.38
C LYS A 448 37.93 106.45 69.45
#